data_AF-A0A1V9YDS7-F1
#
_entry.id   AF-A0A1V9YDS7-F1
#
_cell.length_a   1.000
_cell.length_b   1.000
_cell.length_c   1.000
_cell.angle_alpha   90.00
_cell.angle_beta   90.00
_cell.angle_gamma   90.00
#
_symmetry.space_group_name_H-M   'P 1'
#
loop_
_entity.id
_entity.type
_entity.pdbx_description
1 polymer ?
#
loop_
_entity_poly.entity_id
_entity_poly.type
_entity_poly.pdbx_seq_one_letter_code
_entity_poly.pdbx_strand_id
1 'polypeptide(L)'
;MDTPLVAALPTVAASGADDAFELTFSSCGFRPQYQRNNKKGGLKNLRCFPNCCSGIHASTGFCGGSVLVGASAQHVRYRHTIAVFAEFCPFVNGKPQGNAALHDVFTAEKIQALSNKDRDVHAPWYTGDVLQGSHDVGYIYSINTFKRGWHYGWTSNRHTANTKHVLCVYAFELNQATGRWHCICVAPSPSFLLYCRRRAKMRKGLGPAADVDFDDGDDYDNDSGSSTPSLKRRLDHEPLPLMPCPTAAFASVDTGNEFLLPPDSVVEIPELAAFLKHKLARFQ
;
A
#
# COMPACT_ATOMS: atom_id res chain seq x y z
N MET A 1 58.86 23.35 36.24
CA MET A 1 57.76 23.64 35.33
C MET A 1 58.03 22.83 34.08
N ASP A 2 57.24 21.79 33.82
CA ASP A 2 56.89 21.35 32.47
C ASP A 2 55.87 20.20 32.56
N THR A 3 54.94 20.28 31.62
CA THR A 3 53.52 19.89 31.62
C THR A 3 53.28 18.40 31.35
N PRO A 4 52.23 17.75 31.90
CA PRO A 4 51.87 16.40 31.48
C PRO A 4 51.07 16.41 30.17
N LEU A 5 51.41 15.45 29.29
CA LEU A 5 50.77 15.17 28.01
C LEU A 5 49.36 14.60 28.24
N VAL A 6 48.33 15.38 27.95
CA VAL A 6 46.93 14.93 27.97
C VAL A 6 46.64 14.16 26.68
N ALA A 7 46.35 12.87 26.81
CA ALA A 7 45.87 12.05 25.69
C ALA A 7 44.48 12.55 25.26
N ALA A 8 44.39 13.07 24.03
CA ALA A 8 43.12 13.45 23.42
C ALA A 8 42.28 12.20 23.14
N LEU A 9 41.07 12.17 23.70
CA LEU A 9 40.04 11.21 23.33
C LEU A 9 39.69 11.37 21.85
N PRO A 10 39.43 10.27 21.10
CA PRO A 10 38.97 10.39 19.73
C PRO A 10 37.58 11.02 19.71
N THR A 11 37.48 12.22 19.14
CA THR A 11 36.24 12.86 18.74
C THR A 11 35.57 11.96 17.70
N VAL A 12 34.58 11.18 18.12
CA VAL A 12 33.67 10.49 17.20
C VAL A 12 32.91 11.59 16.46
N ALA A 13 33.28 11.81 15.20
CA ALA A 13 32.52 12.65 14.29
C ALA A 13 31.10 12.09 14.23
N ALA A 14 30.12 12.88 14.65
CA ALA A 14 28.71 12.57 14.48
C ALA A 14 28.44 12.45 12.97
N SER A 15 28.35 11.22 12.47
CA SER A 15 27.89 10.89 11.13
C SER A 15 26.38 11.14 11.06
N GLY A 16 26.00 12.42 10.93
CA GLY A 16 24.61 12.91 10.93
C GLY A 16 23.75 12.49 9.72
N ALA A 17 24.08 11.38 9.05
CA ALA A 17 23.31 10.81 7.95
C ALA A 17 22.74 9.41 8.25
N ASP A 18 23.25 8.71 9.28
CA ASP A 18 22.98 7.27 9.48
C ASP A 18 21.98 6.96 10.61
N ASP A 19 21.23 7.98 11.06
CA ASP A 19 20.20 7.86 12.13
C ASP A 19 18.77 8.21 11.68
N ALA A 20 18.59 8.47 10.37
CA ALA A 20 17.26 8.67 9.82
C ALA A 20 16.50 7.34 9.86
N PHE A 21 15.32 7.32 10.50
CA PHE A 21 14.49 6.13 10.52
C PHE A 21 13.98 5.80 9.12
N GLU A 22 14.22 4.58 8.66
CA GLU A 22 13.79 4.10 7.35
C GLU A 22 12.80 2.94 7.47
N LEU A 23 11.75 3.01 6.64
CA LEU A 23 10.86 1.89 6.34
C LEU A 23 11.10 1.41 4.91
N THR A 24 11.31 0.11 4.76
CA THR A 24 11.49 -0.53 3.45
C THR A 24 10.27 -1.37 3.10
N PHE A 25 9.72 -1.21 1.90
CA PHE A 25 8.66 -2.09 1.41
C PHE A 25 9.23 -3.46 1.04
N SER A 26 8.64 -4.54 1.54
CA SER A 26 9.10 -5.90 1.22
C SER A 26 8.57 -6.42 -0.14
N SER A 27 7.76 -5.65 -0.87
CA SER A 27 7.00 -6.16 -2.03
C SER A 27 7.56 -5.71 -3.39
N CYS A 28 7.79 -6.69 -4.28
CA CYS A 28 8.12 -6.51 -5.70
C CYS A 28 6.90 -6.37 -6.65
N GLY A 29 5.69 -6.24 -6.10
CA GLY A 29 4.44 -6.43 -6.85
C GLY A 29 3.66 -5.17 -7.24
N PHE A 30 4.16 -3.96 -6.94
CA PHE A 30 3.41 -2.73 -7.21
C PHE A 30 3.21 -2.53 -8.72
N ARG A 31 1.95 -2.34 -9.12
CA ARG A 31 1.58 -2.00 -10.50
C ARG A 31 1.60 -0.48 -10.71
N PRO A 32 1.93 -0.02 -11.93
CA PRO A 32 1.91 1.40 -12.26
C PRO A 32 0.49 1.96 -12.37
N GLN A 33 -0.54 1.11 -12.47
CA GLN A 33 -1.93 1.53 -12.60
C GLN A 33 -2.88 0.58 -11.87
N TYR A 34 -3.92 1.12 -11.24
CA TYR A 34 -4.94 0.34 -10.55
C TYR A 34 -6.35 0.74 -10.95
N GLN A 35 -7.19 -0.29 -11.15
CA GLN A 35 -8.63 -0.10 -11.28
C GLN A 35 -9.21 0.30 -9.93
N ARG A 36 -9.97 1.39 -9.93
CA ARG A 36 -10.79 1.80 -8.79
C ARG A 36 -12.26 1.56 -9.08
N ASN A 37 -12.92 0.86 -8.17
CA ASN A 37 -14.34 0.57 -8.24
C ASN A 37 -15.10 1.48 -7.27
N ASN A 38 -16.26 1.96 -7.72
CA ASN A 38 -17.23 2.61 -6.85
C ASN A 38 -18.19 1.53 -6.36
N LYS A 39 -18.28 1.32 -5.04
CA LYS A 39 -19.28 0.48 -4.40
C LYS A 39 -20.53 1.28 -4.06
N LYS A 40 -21.63 0.58 -3.79
CA LYS A 40 -22.85 1.14 -3.18
C LYS A 40 -22.47 1.90 -1.90
N GLY A 41 -23.09 3.07 -1.68
CA GLY A 41 -22.75 3.97 -0.57
C GLY A 41 -21.55 4.90 -0.85
N GLY A 42 -21.08 5.01 -2.09
CA GLY A 42 -20.06 5.99 -2.48
C GLY A 42 -18.61 5.60 -2.12
N LEU A 43 -18.41 4.42 -1.53
CA LEU A 43 -17.09 3.90 -1.20
C LEU A 43 -16.30 3.56 -2.45
N LYS A 44 -15.05 4.01 -2.52
CA LYS A 44 -14.18 3.79 -3.67
C LYS A 44 -13.01 2.91 -3.25
N ASN A 45 -12.90 1.72 -3.83
CA ASN A 45 -11.84 0.77 -3.47
C ASN A 45 -10.93 0.45 -4.65
N LEU A 46 -9.63 0.29 -4.38
CA LEU A 46 -8.69 -0.29 -5.34
C LEU A 46 -8.90 -1.80 -5.40
N ARG A 47 -8.91 -2.34 -6.62
CA ARG A 47 -9.23 -3.75 -6.84
C ARG A 47 -8.06 -4.67 -6.52
N CYS A 48 -6.90 -4.44 -7.13
CA CYS A 48 -5.78 -5.39 -7.13
C CYS A 48 -4.52 -4.79 -6.50
N PHE A 49 -4.68 -3.97 -5.46
CA PHE A 49 -3.56 -3.36 -4.78
C PHE A 49 -3.04 -4.24 -3.64
N PRO A 50 -1.71 -4.37 -3.44
CA PRO A 50 -0.63 -3.94 -4.36
C PRO A 50 -0.54 -4.84 -5.60
N ASN A 51 -1.02 -6.09 -5.48
CA ASN A 51 -1.19 -7.05 -6.56
C ASN A 51 -2.43 -7.93 -6.31
N CYS A 52 -2.69 -8.88 -7.20
CA CYS A 52 -3.72 -9.90 -6.98
C CYS A 52 -3.22 -10.90 -5.92
N CYS A 53 -4.10 -11.31 -5.00
CA CYS A 53 -3.77 -12.27 -3.95
C CYS A 53 -3.27 -13.59 -4.56
N SER A 54 -2.03 -13.97 -4.25
CA SER A 54 -1.38 -15.19 -4.78
C SER A 54 -1.36 -15.27 -6.31
N GLY A 55 -1.35 -14.12 -7.00
CA GLY A 55 -1.42 -14.06 -8.46
C GLY A 55 -2.81 -14.33 -9.05
N ILE A 56 -3.77 -14.78 -8.25
CA ILE A 56 -5.13 -15.11 -8.70
C ILE A 56 -6.03 -13.89 -8.52
N HIS A 57 -6.58 -13.42 -9.62
CA HIS A 57 -7.45 -12.27 -9.65
C HIS A 57 -8.86 -12.65 -9.18
N ALA A 58 -9.39 -11.94 -8.18
CA ALA A 58 -10.78 -12.11 -7.77
C ALA A 58 -11.72 -11.63 -8.90
N SER A 59 -12.51 -12.55 -9.49
CA SER A 59 -13.45 -12.27 -10.59
C SER A 59 -14.50 -11.23 -10.21
N THR A 60 -14.88 -11.17 -8.93
CA THR A 60 -15.77 -10.16 -8.36
C THR A 60 -15.11 -9.42 -7.19
N GLY A 61 -15.50 -8.17 -6.92
CA GLY A 61 -15.02 -7.42 -5.76
C GLY A 61 -13.58 -6.90 -5.88
N PHE A 62 -12.75 -7.14 -4.84
CA PHE A 62 -11.35 -6.70 -4.73
C PHE A 62 -10.47 -7.83 -4.18
N CYS A 63 -9.19 -7.84 -4.55
CA CYS A 63 -8.18 -8.77 -4.05
C CYS A 63 -7.72 -8.40 -2.64
N GLY A 64 -7.44 -7.10 -2.41
CA GLY A 64 -7.09 -6.60 -1.07
C GLY A 64 -5.78 -7.16 -0.49
N GLY A 65 -4.74 -7.37 -1.31
CA GLY A 65 -3.46 -7.87 -0.80
C GLY A 65 -2.87 -6.97 0.29
N SER A 66 -2.21 -7.55 1.30
CA SER A 66 -1.50 -6.79 2.32
C SER A 66 -0.22 -6.17 1.74
N VAL A 67 0.24 -5.08 2.37
CA VAL A 67 1.55 -4.49 2.09
C VAL A 67 2.43 -4.70 3.30
N LEU A 68 3.59 -5.32 3.09
CA LEU A 68 4.58 -5.52 4.14
C LEU A 68 5.62 -4.40 4.09
N VAL A 69 5.95 -3.86 5.25
CA VAL A 69 7.04 -2.90 5.43
C VAL A 69 7.92 -3.34 6.60
N GLY A 70 9.23 -3.20 6.43
CA GLY A 70 10.25 -3.56 7.40
C GLY A 70 10.95 -2.32 7.98
N ALA A 71 11.32 -2.42 9.26
CA ALA A 71 12.28 -1.52 9.91
C ALA A 71 13.44 -2.36 10.44
N SER A 72 14.68 -1.97 10.16
CA SER A 72 15.87 -2.69 10.61
C SER A 72 16.12 -2.52 12.11
N ALA A 73 16.86 -3.45 12.72
CA ALA A 73 17.30 -3.37 14.13
C ALA A 73 17.97 -2.02 14.46
N GLN A 74 18.84 -1.52 13.58
CA GLN A 74 19.53 -0.24 13.77
C GLN A 74 18.54 0.92 13.96
N HIS A 75 17.42 0.90 13.23
CA HIS A 75 16.39 1.93 13.32
C HIS A 75 15.46 1.76 14.53
N VAL A 76 15.36 0.60 15.16
CA VAL A 76 14.38 0.38 16.23
C VAL A 76 15.01 0.23 17.61
N ARG A 77 16.26 -0.24 17.72
CA ARG A 77 16.91 -0.63 19.00
C ARG A 77 16.94 0.42 20.10
N TYR A 78 16.98 1.70 19.75
CA TYR A 78 17.04 2.82 20.71
C TYR A 78 15.72 3.58 20.86
N ARG A 79 14.69 3.13 20.17
CA ARG A 79 13.38 3.78 20.14
C ARG A 79 12.45 3.05 21.08
N HIS A 80 11.46 3.78 21.60
CA HIS A 80 10.45 3.20 22.47
C HIS A 80 9.31 2.63 21.64
N THR A 81 8.11 3.15 21.81
CA THR A 81 6.93 2.63 21.10
C THR A 81 6.88 3.20 19.70
N ILE A 82 6.90 2.33 18.70
CA ILE A 82 6.74 2.68 17.29
C ILE A 82 5.39 2.19 16.79
N ALA A 83 4.67 3.05 16.07
CA ALA A 83 3.45 2.71 15.36
C ALA A 83 3.57 3.03 13.87
N VAL A 84 3.04 2.15 13.03
CA VAL A 84 3.05 2.31 11.57
C VAL A 84 1.65 2.53 11.05
N PHE A 85 1.49 3.53 10.18
CA PHE A 85 0.23 3.83 9.50
C PHE A 85 0.46 4.01 8.01
N ALA A 86 -0.58 3.85 7.21
CA ALA A 86 -0.49 4.04 5.77
C ALA A 86 -1.70 4.76 5.20
N GLU A 87 -1.49 5.55 4.16
CA GLU A 87 -2.52 6.38 3.55
C GLU A 87 -2.35 6.40 2.03
N PHE A 88 -3.46 6.31 1.30
CA PHE A 88 -3.42 6.68 -0.11
C PHE A 88 -3.53 8.19 -0.27
N CYS A 89 -2.57 8.79 -0.96
CA CYS A 89 -2.58 10.22 -1.21
C CYS A 89 -2.07 10.57 -2.62
N PRO A 90 -2.45 11.75 -3.16
CA PRO A 90 -1.84 12.26 -4.38
C PRO A 90 -0.33 12.44 -4.21
N PHE A 91 0.40 12.26 -5.31
CA PHE A 91 1.83 12.48 -5.38
C PHE A 91 2.09 13.61 -6.37
N VAL A 92 2.43 14.79 -5.84
CA VAL A 92 2.53 16.05 -6.60
C VAL A 92 3.89 16.67 -6.29
N ASN A 93 4.59 17.14 -7.34
CA ASN A 93 5.90 17.79 -7.22
C ASN A 93 6.91 16.96 -6.41
N GLY A 94 6.93 15.64 -6.64
CA GLY A 94 7.85 14.72 -5.96
C GLY A 94 7.52 14.46 -4.49
N LYS A 95 6.35 14.88 -3.99
CA LYS A 95 5.98 14.75 -2.58
C LYS A 95 4.58 14.15 -2.38
N PRO A 96 4.40 13.23 -1.41
CA PRO A 96 3.07 12.78 -0.99
C PRO A 96 2.25 13.93 -0.40
N GLN A 97 0.99 14.03 -0.77
CA GLN A 97 0.04 15.04 -0.28
C GLN A 97 -0.93 14.40 0.73
N GLY A 98 -0.36 13.78 1.77
CA GLY A 98 -1.10 13.06 2.80
C GLY A 98 -1.35 13.88 4.06
N ASN A 99 -1.86 13.22 5.11
CA ASN A 99 -2.23 13.86 6.38
C ASN A 99 -1.06 14.02 7.37
N ALA A 100 0.14 13.54 7.05
CA ALA A 100 1.32 13.70 7.89
C ALA A 100 2.58 13.97 7.05
N ALA A 101 3.47 14.79 7.60
CA ALA A 101 4.81 15.06 7.12
C ALA A 101 5.84 14.62 8.16
N LEU A 102 7.10 14.52 7.72
CA LEU A 102 8.23 14.22 8.62
C LEU A 102 8.31 15.29 9.72
N HIS A 103 8.54 14.86 10.95
CA HIS A 103 8.63 15.68 12.17
C HIS A 103 7.31 16.26 12.69
N ASP A 104 6.17 15.99 12.06
CA ASP A 104 4.89 16.39 12.64
C ASP A 104 4.64 15.72 13.99
N VAL A 105 3.90 16.41 14.86
CA VAL A 105 3.56 15.94 16.21
C VAL A 105 2.04 15.79 16.34
N PHE A 106 1.62 14.62 16.77
CA PHE A 106 0.23 14.21 16.85
C PHE A 106 -0.17 13.85 18.28
N THR A 107 -1.43 14.12 18.61
CA THR A 107 -2.07 13.63 19.83
C THR A 107 -2.61 12.21 19.60
N ALA A 108 -2.81 11.43 20.67
CA ALA A 108 -3.40 10.10 20.57
C ALA A 108 -4.81 10.16 19.92
N GLU A 109 -5.60 11.18 20.25
CA GLU A 109 -6.94 11.38 19.71
C GLU A 109 -6.89 11.66 18.20
N LYS A 110 -5.90 12.42 17.73
CA LYS A 110 -5.72 12.68 16.30
C LYS A 110 -5.29 11.42 15.54
N ILE A 111 -4.35 10.63 16.10
CA ILE A 111 -3.98 9.32 15.54
C ILE A 111 -5.23 8.42 15.44
N GLN A 112 -6.03 8.36 16.50
CA GLN A 112 -7.26 7.56 16.54
C GLN A 112 -8.28 8.03 15.50
N ALA A 113 -8.52 9.33 15.40
CA ALA A 113 -9.47 9.89 14.43
C ALA A 113 -9.09 9.57 12.97
N LEU A 114 -7.79 9.51 12.67
CA LEU A 114 -7.31 9.22 11.31
C LEU A 114 -7.24 7.71 10.99
N SER A 115 -7.11 6.85 12.00
CA SER A 115 -6.86 5.40 11.81
C SER A 115 -8.02 4.48 12.17
N ASN A 116 -9.07 4.98 12.83
CA ASN A 116 -10.18 4.15 13.29
C ASN A 116 -11.18 3.81 12.16
N LYS A 117 -10.79 2.86 11.31
CA LYS A 117 -11.61 2.37 10.19
C LYS A 117 -12.83 1.55 10.59
N ASP A 118 -12.91 1.08 11.83
CA ASP A 118 -14.08 0.36 12.35
C ASP A 118 -15.20 1.35 12.71
N ARG A 119 -14.84 2.56 13.19
CA ARG A 119 -15.78 3.65 13.46
C ARG A 119 -16.12 4.48 12.21
N ASP A 120 -15.11 4.81 11.41
CA ASP A 120 -15.27 5.58 10.17
C ASP A 120 -14.50 4.91 9.03
N VAL A 121 -15.24 4.29 8.12
CA VAL A 121 -14.66 3.63 6.93
C VAL A 121 -13.86 4.61 6.04
N HIS A 122 -14.17 5.91 6.12
CA HIS A 122 -13.49 6.96 5.38
C HIS A 122 -12.24 7.48 6.07
N ALA A 123 -11.97 7.09 7.31
CA ALA A 123 -10.72 7.41 8.01
C ALA A 123 -9.53 7.07 7.09
N PRO A 124 -8.61 8.02 6.85
CA PRO A 124 -7.63 7.91 5.77
C PRO A 124 -6.57 6.83 6.03
N TRP A 125 -6.25 6.56 7.30
CA TRP A 125 -5.11 5.72 7.66
C TRP A 125 -5.49 4.27 7.92
N TYR A 126 -4.69 3.38 7.34
CA TYR A 126 -4.63 1.97 7.67
C TYR A 126 -3.59 1.77 8.76
N THR A 127 -3.94 1.10 9.85
CA THR A 127 -2.96 0.68 10.85
C THR A 127 -2.12 -0.48 10.31
N GLY A 128 -0.81 -0.42 10.50
CA GLY A 128 0.10 -1.53 10.33
C GLY A 128 0.05 -2.43 11.56
N ASP A 129 -0.28 -3.71 11.36
CA ASP A 129 -0.23 -4.72 12.40
C ASP A 129 1.21 -5.29 12.46
N VAL A 130 1.80 -5.43 13.64
CA VAL A 130 3.11 -6.09 13.78
C VAL A 130 2.92 -7.57 13.49
N LEU A 131 3.59 -8.10 12.47
CA LEU A 131 3.60 -9.53 12.20
C LEU A 131 4.69 -10.24 12.99
N GLN A 132 5.87 -9.63 13.04
CA GLN A 132 7.06 -10.23 13.62
C GLN A 132 8.06 -9.13 13.98
N GLY A 133 8.91 -9.41 14.96
CA GLY A 133 10.11 -8.61 15.20
C GLY A 133 10.33 -8.25 16.66
N SER A 134 11.50 -7.67 16.92
CA SER A 134 11.89 -7.11 18.20
C SER A 134 12.80 -5.90 17.97
N HIS A 135 13.07 -5.15 19.03
CA HIS A 135 14.04 -4.05 18.97
C HIS A 135 15.46 -4.50 18.60
N ASP A 136 15.81 -5.76 18.83
CA ASP A 136 17.15 -6.30 18.53
C ASP A 136 17.30 -6.78 17.09
N VAL A 137 16.19 -7.16 16.43
CA VAL A 137 16.20 -7.77 15.09
C VAL A 137 15.58 -6.84 14.02
N GLY A 138 14.71 -5.93 14.43
CA GLY A 138 13.85 -5.17 13.53
C GLY A 138 12.42 -5.68 13.54
N TYR A 139 11.53 -4.95 12.85
CA TYR A 139 10.09 -5.23 12.80
C TYR A 139 9.61 -5.42 11.37
N ILE A 140 8.65 -6.33 11.18
CA ILE A 140 7.81 -6.44 9.98
C ILE A 140 6.39 -6.04 10.35
N TYR A 141 5.88 -5.05 9.65
CA TYR A 141 4.50 -4.59 9.75
C TYR A 141 3.71 -5.02 8.51
N SER A 142 2.49 -5.49 8.72
CA SER A 142 1.53 -5.77 7.68
C SER A 142 0.41 -4.74 7.69
N ILE A 143 0.29 -4.02 6.59
CA ILE A 143 -0.80 -3.08 6.36
C ILE A 143 -1.91 -3.85 5.63
N ASN A 144 -3.13 -3.75 6.15
CA ASN A 144 -4.30 -4.46 5.64
C ASN A 144 -4.19 -6.01 5.75
N THR A 145 -3.71 -6.49 6.90
CA THR A 145 -3.50 -7.91 7.22
C THR A 145 -4.72 -8.80 6.95
N PHE A 146 -5.91 -8.29 7.26
CA PHE A 146 -7.17 -9.01 7.06
C PHE A 146 -7.71 -8.93 5.62
N LYS A 147 -6.90 -8.46 4.67
CA LYS A 147 -7.21 -8.38 3.24
C LYS A 147 -8.53 -7.67 2.94
N ARG A 148 -8.82 -6.59 3.69
CA ARG A 148 -10.00 -5.75 3.46
C ARG A 148 -9.85 -4.95 2.16
N GLY A 149 -10.93 -4.31 1.74
CA GLY A 149 -10.90 -3.44 0.56
C GLY A 149 -10.05 -2.20 0.82
N TRP A 150 -9.14 -1.91 -0.10
CA TRP A 150 -8.33 -0.69 -0.09
C TRP A 150 -9.19 0.53 -0.49
N HIS A 151 -9.96 1.06 0.45
CA HIS A 151 -10.65 2.35 0.33
C HIS A 151 -9.68 3.50 0.05
N TYR A 152 -9.99 4.25 -1.01
CA TYR A 152 -9.36 5.52 -1.35
C TYR A 152 -10.38 6.48 -1.98
N GLY A 153 -10.86 7.42 -1.16
CA GLY A 153 -11.97 8.32 -1.47
C GLY A 153 -11.69 9.44 -2.48
N TRP A 154 -10.46 9.59 -2.98
CA TRP A 154 -10.07 10.69 -3.87
C TRP A 154 -10.97 10.81 -5.11
N THR A 155 -11.14 12.03 -5.64
CA THR A 155 -12.00 12.28 -6.79
C THR A 155 -11.24 13.03 -7.87
N SER A 156 -11.06 12.38 -9.02
CA SER A 156 -10.50 13.01 -10.21
C SER A 156 -11.51 13.95 -10.87
N ASN A 157 -11.04 15.04 -11.46
CA ASN A 157 -11.74 15.80 -12.49
C ASN A 157 -10.95 15.71 -13.83
N ARG A 158 -11.34 16.49 -14.86
CA ARG A 158 -10.66 16.49 -16.17
C ARG A 158 -9.18 16.87 -16.06
N HIS A 159 -8.83 17.78 -15.16
CA HIS A 159 -7.47 18.31 -14.99
C HIS A 159 -6.61 17.46 -14.05
N THR A 160 -7.22 16.67 -13.17
CA THR A 160 -6.52 15.82 -12.19
C THR A 160 -6.56 14.33 -12.54
N ALA A 161 -7.15 13.93 -13.67
CA ALA A 161 -7.30 12.53 -14.05
C ALA A 161 -5.96 11.76 -14.19
N ASN A 162 -4.87 12.46 -14.49
CA ASN A 162 -3.53 11.89 -14.64
C ASN A 162 -2.64 12.14 -13.40
N THR A 163 -3.24 12.61 -12.29
CA THR A 163 -2.51 12.75 -11.03
C THR A 163 -1.97 11.38 -10.61
N LYS A 164 -0.67 11.33 -10.27
CA LYS A 164 -0.05 10.16 -9.69
C LYS A 164 -0.41 10.06 -8.21
N HIS A 165 -0.39 8.84 -7.68
CA HIS A 165 -0.76 8.52 -6.31
C HIS A 165 0.27 7.56 -5.72
N VAL A 166 0.34 7.52 -4.39
CA VAL A 166 1.18 6.57 -3.65
C VAL A 166 0.37 6.00 -2.48
N LEU A 167 0.77 4.83 -1.99
CA LEU A 167 0.53 4.46 -0.61
C LEU A 167 1.69 5.03 0.20
N CYS A 168 1.42 6.07 0.98
CA CYS A 168 2.38 6.69 1.86
C CYS A 168 2.34 6.01 3.22
N VAL A 169 3.47 5.48 3.67
CA VAL A 169 3.60 4.83 4.98
C VAL A 169 4.33 5.76 5.93
N TYR A 170 3.79 5.90 7.13
CA TYR A 170 4.32 6.75 8.19
C TYR A 170 4.77 5.88 9.36
N ALA A 171 5.95 6.17 9.91
CA ALA A 171 6.34 5.66 11.23
C ALA A 171 6.21 6.78 12.25
N PHE A 172 5.58 6.47 13.38
CA PHE A 172 5.46 7.37 14.52
C PHE A 172 6.13 6.77 15.74
N GLU A 173 6.84 7.61 16.49
CA GLU A 173 7.43 7.27 17.78
C GLU A 173 6.70 8.01 18.91
N LEU A 174 6.35 7.28 19.97
CA LEU A 174 5.74 7.86 21.17
C LEU A 174 6.82 8.50 22.05
N ASN A 175 6.71 9.81 22.24
CA ASN A 175 7.46 10.50 23.28
C ASN A 175 6.81 10.20 24.64
N GLN A 176 7.46 9.34 25.43
CA GLN A 176 6.95 8.88 26.73
C GLN A 176 6.78 10.01 27.76
N ALA A 177 7.57 11.08 27.67
CA ALA A 177 7.48 12.20 28.61
C ALA A 177 6.26 13.10 28.33
N THR A 178 5.88 13.25 27.06
CA THR A 178 4.80 14.16 26.65
C THR A 178 3.51 13.45 26.23
N GLY A 179 3.56 12.14 26.01
CA GLY A 179 2.45 11.36 25.45
C GLY A 179 2.12 11.71 24.00
N ARG A 180 3.02 12.39 23.28
CA ARG A 180 2.82 12.82 21.89
C ARG A 180 3.51 11.88 20.90
N TRP A 181 2.90 11.72 19.74
CA TRP A 181 3.43 10.90 18.65
C TRP A 181 4.18 11.77 17.65
N HIS A 182 5.45 11.47 17.40
CA HIS A 182 6.30 12.18 16.45
C HIS A 182 6.42 11.36 15.16
N CYS A 183 6.12 11.96 14.01
CA CYS A 183 6.34 11.33 12.72
C CYS A 183 7.84 11.31 12.42
N ILE A 184 8.44 10.12 12.44
CA ILE A 184 9.89 9.94 12.27
C ILE A 184 10.27 9.41 10.88
N CYS A 185 9.29 8.98 10.08
CA CYS A 185 9.53 8.51 8.72
C CYS A 185 8.30 8.70 7.83
N VAL A 186 8.55 9.05 6.57
CA VAL A 186 7.54 9.12 5.50
C VAL A 186 8.07 8.35 4.29
N ALA A 187 7.55 7.15 4.06
CA ALA A 187 7.99 6.23 3.02
C ALA A 187 6.88 6.03 1.97
N PRO A 188 6.95 6.70 0.81
CA PRO A 188 5.99 6.48 -0.27
C PRO A 188 6.29 5.18 -1.03
N SER A 189 5.24 4.44 -1.40
CA SER A 189 5.33 3.39 -2.41
C SER A 189 5.75 3.95 -3.77
N PRO A 190 6.09 3.09 -4.75
CA PRO A 190 6.13 3.50 -6.15
C PRO A 190 4.83 4.21 -6.56
N SER A 191 4.96 5.28 -7.33
CA SER A 191 3.81 6.07 -7.78
C SER A 191 2.98 5.31 -8.82
N PHE A 192 1.66 5.42 -8.76
CA PHE A 192 0.73 4.77 -9.67
C PHE A 192 -0.37 5.71 -10.14
N LEU A 193 -1.05 5.34 -11.23
CA LEU A 193 -2.25 6.02 -11.73
C LEU A 193 -3.52 5.26 -11.35
N LEU A 194 -4.62 6.00 -11.30
CA LEU A 194 -5.94 5.43 -11.11
C LEU A 194 -6.73 5.47 -12.41
N TYR A 195 -7.48 4.39 -12.67
CA TYR A 195 -8.44 4.36 -13.76
C TYR A 195 -9.78 3.76 -13.34
N CYS A 196 -10.82 4.09 -14.12
CA CYS A 196 -12.16 3.53 -14.00
C CYS A 196 -12.56 2.91 -15.34
N ARG A 197 -13.22 1.74 -15.31
CA ARG A 197 -13.65 1.00 -16.51
C ARG A 197 -14.44 1.86 -17.50
N ARG A 198 -15.31 2.76 -17.01
CA ARG A 198 -16.14 3.63 -17.86
C ARG A 198 -15.30 4.50 -18.81
N ARG A 199 -14.13 4.97 -18.37
CA ARG A 199 -13.24 5.80 -19.20
C ARG A 199 -12.29 4.98 -20.07
N ALA A 200 -12.00 3.74 -19.69
CA ALA A 200 -11.18 2.83 -20.48
C ALA A 200 -11.89 2.44 -21.79
N LYS A 201 -13.21 2.20 -21.75
CA LYS A 201 -14.02 1.93 -22.94
C LYS A 201 -14.06 3.14 -23.91
N MET A 202 -14.13 4.37 -23.39
CA MET A 202 -14.15 5.59 -24.22
C MET A 202 -12.81 5.85 -24.96
N ARG A 203 -11.67 5.38 -24.43
CA ARG A 203 -10.37 5.51 -25.11
C ARG A 203 -10.19 4.50 -26.25
N LYS A 204 -10.86 3.35 -26.21
CA LYS A 204 -10.89 2.38 -27.31
C LYS A 204 -11.69 2.86 -28.54
N GLY A 205 -12.45 3.95 -28.43
CA GLY A 205 -13.29 4.48 -29.52
C GLY A 205 -12.64 5.48 -30.47
N LEU A 206 -11.34 5.78 -30.34
CA LEU A 206 -10.66 6.83 -31.12
C LEU A 206 -9.32 6.40 -31.76
N GLY A 207 -9.13 5.10 -32.03
CA GLY A 207 -7.97 4.58 -32.76
C GLY A 207 -8.37 3.47 -33.73
N PRO A 208 -7.64 3.27 -34.85
CA PRO A 208 -8.02 2.33 -35.89
C PRO A 208 -7.95 0.89 -35.38
N ALA A 209 -8.89 0.08 -35.86
CA ALA A 209 -9.14 -1.30 -35.47
C ALA A 209 -7.88 -2.17 -35.45
N ALA A 210 -7.63 -2.80 -34.30
CA ALA A 210 -6.87 -4.04 -34.16
C ALA A 210 -7.31 -4.69 -32.84
N ASP A 211 -8.12 -5.74 -32.96
CA ASP A 211 -8.81 -6.40 -31.86
C ASP A 211 -7.89 -7.33 -31.07
N VAL A 212 -8.07 -7.32 -29.74
CA VAL A 212 -7.83 -8.48 -28.87
C VAL A 212 -9.00 -8.53 -27.90
N ASP A 213 -9.88 -9.51 -28.12
CA ASP A 213 -11.02 -9.81 -27.27
C ASP A 213 -10.52 -10.32 -25.91
N PHE A 214 -10.93 -9.62 -24.85
CA PHE A 214 -10.91 -10.15 -23.50
C PHE A 214 -12.35 -10.56 -23.18
N ASP A 215 -12.54 -11.87 -23.06
CA ASP A 215 -13.72 -12.48 -22.45
C ASP A 215 -13.81 -12.00 -20.98
N ASP A 216 -14.73 -11.08 -20.69
CA ASP A 216 -15.09 -10.65 -19.33
C ASP A 216 -16.56 -11.01 -19.17
N GLY A 217 -16.80 -12.16 -18.53
CA GLY A 217 -18.13 -12.67 -18.24
C GLY A 217 -19.04 -11.59 -17.66
N ASP A 218 -20.22 -11.49 -18.26
CA ASP A 218 -21.21 -10.46 -18.01
C ASP A 218 -21.76 -10.54 -16.58
N ASP A 219 -21.48 -9.52 -15.77
CA ASP A 219 -22.26 -9.20 -14.57
C ASP A 219 -23.16 -8.01 -14.92
N TYR A 220 -24.45 -8.29 -15.11
CA TYR A 220 -25.49 -7.33 -15.47
C TYR A 220 -25.76 -6.37 -14.30
N ASP A 221 -25.13 -5.20 -14.30
CA ASP A 221 -25.65 -4.03 -13.58
C ASP A 221 -26.72 -3.35 -14.46
N ASN A 222 -27.97 -3.74 -14.21
CA ASN A 222 -29.18 -3.10 -14.73
C ASN A 222 -29.33 -1.70 -14.12
N ASP A 223 -29.10 -0.65 -14.91
CA ASP A 223 -29.56 0.72 -14.60
C ASP A 223 -30.26 1.28 -15.84
N SER A 224 -31.59 1.30 -15.75
CA SER A 224 -32.51 1.66 -16.82
C SER A 224 -32.53 3.17 -17.07
N GLY A 225 -32.39 3.55 -18.35
CA GLY A 225 -32.77 4.88 -18.82
C GLY A 225 -32.60 5.05 -20.33
N SER A 226 -33.70 4.80 -21.08
CA SER A 226 -34.19 5.57 -22.25
C SER A 226 -33.22 5.77 -23.45
N SER A 227 -33.43 5.38 -24.71
CA SER A 227 -34.61 5.13 -25.56
C SER A 227 -34.21 4.33 -26.83
N THR A 228 -35.18 3.57 -27.36
CA THR A 228 -35.42 2.86 -28.66
C THR A 228 -34.78 3.38 -29.97
N PRO A 229 -34.88 2.68 -31.16
CA PRO A 229 -35.18 1.24 -31.45
C PRO A 229 -34.36 0.55 -32.60
N SER A 230 -34.50 -0.78 -32.69
CA SER A 230 -34.69 -1.63 -33.90
C SER A 230 -33.62 -1.76 -35.02
N LEU A 231 -33.03 -2.97 -35.19
CA LEU A 231 -33.46 -4.04 -36.15
C LEU A 231 -32.36 -5.07 -36.50
N LYS A 232 -32.63 -6.34 -36.12
CA LYS A 232 -32.46 -7.64 -36.82
C LYS A 232 -31.19 -8.02 -37.61
N ARG A 233 -30.68 -9.22 -37.20
CA ARG A 233 -30.25 -10.43 -37.96
C ARG A 233 -29.00 -10.28 -38.85
N ARG A 234 -28.09 -11.24 -39.03
CA ARG A 234 -27.95 -12.71 -38.86
C ARG A 234 -26.41 -12.95 -38.94
N LEU A 235 -25.75 -14.00 -38.46
CA LEU A 235 -25.76 -15.38 -38.96
C LEU A 235 -24.71 -16.20 -38.18
N ASP A 236 -24.99 -17.47 -37.99
CA ASP A 236 -24.18 -18.52 -37.37
C ASP A 236 -23.00 -18.98 -38.26
N HIS A 237 -21.85 -19.38 -37.68
CA HIS A 237 -21.22 -20.70 -37.91
C HIS A 237 -19.96 -20.98 -37.05
N GLU A 238 -19.82 -22.28 -36.76
CA GLU A 238 -18.95 -23.07 -35.85
C GLU A 238 -17.51 -23.36 -36.42
N PRO A 239 -16.62 -24.20 -35.83
CA PRO A 239 -15.27 -23.80 -35.38
C PRO A 239 -14.09 -24.72 -35.87
N LEU A 240 -12.90 -24.45 -35.31
CA LEU A 240 -11.66 -25.29 -35.16
C LEU A 240 -10.61 -25.23 -36.31
N PRO A 241 -9.31 -25.58 -36.11
CA PRO A 241 -8.59 -26.05 -34.90
C PRO A 241 -7.21 -25.39 -34.57
N LEU A 242 -6.85 -25.49 -33.28
CA LEU A 242 -5.58 -25.68 -32.54
C LEU A 242 -4.15 -25.65 -33.18
N MET A 243 -3.24 -25.04 -32.36
CA MET A 243 -1.76 -25.23 -32.15
C MET A 243 -0.74 -24.44 -33.02
N PRO A 244 0.53 -24.23 -32.58
CA PRO A 244 1.10 -24.11 -31.21
C PRO A 244 2.05 -22.88 -31.00
N CYS A 245 2.43 -22.65 -29.74
CA CYS A 245 3.47 -21.70 -29.26
C CYS A 245 4.84 -21.81 -29.95
N PRO A 246 5.65 -20.73 -29.87
CA PRO A 246 7.01 -20.91 -29.39
C PRO A 246 7.45 -19.93 -28.29
N THR A 247 8.27 -20.51 -27.43
CA THR A 247 9.06 -20.02 -26.30
C THR A 247 10.03 -18.90 -26.69
N ALA A 248 10.21 -17.91 -25.83
CA ALA A 248 11.47 -17.15 -25.76
C ALA A 248 11.78 -16.79 -24.30
N ALA A 249 12.82 -17.44 -23.80
CA ALA A 249 13.48 -17.16 -22.54
C ALA A 249 14.26 -15.84 -22.64
N PHE A 250 14.26 -15.04 -21.57
CA PHE A 250 15.36 -14.13 -21.28
C PHE A 250 15.73 -14.25 -19.80
N ALA A 251 17.02 -14.54 -19.61
CA ALA A 251 17.66 -14.79 -18.35
C ALA A 251 17.97 -13.50 -17.58
N SER A 252 17.82 -13.60 -16.26
CA SER A 252 18.54 -12.96 -15.15
C SER A 252 19.37 -11.68 -15.39
N VAL A 253 19.04 -10.64 -14.62
CA VAL A 253 20.04 -9.90 -13.85
C VAL A 253 19.54 -9.79 -12.40
N ASP A 254 20.32 -10.42 -11.54
CA ASP A 254 20.28 -10.42 -10.08
C ASP A 254 20.95 -9.14 -9.57
N THR A 255 20.25 -8.39 -8.71
CA THR A 255 20.83 -7.51 -7.68
C THR A 255 19.75 -7.08 -6.68
N GLY A 256 19.87 -7.53 -5.42
CA GLY A 256 19.76 -6.64 -4.26
C GLY A 256 18.60 -6.86 -3.28
N ASN A 257 18.84 -7.71 -2.28
CA ASN A 257 18.19 -7.78 -0.96
C ASN A 257 16.68 -8.07 -0.94
N GLU A 258 16.33 -9.33 -1.23
CA GLU A 258 15.12 -9.93 -0.69
C GLU A 258 15.29 -10.05 0.83
N PHE A 259 14.61 -9.17 1.56
CA PHE A 259 14.55 -9.16 3.03
C PHE A 259 13.80 -10.41 3.51
N LEU A 260 14.47 -11.55 3.53
CA LEU A 260 14.00 -12.76 4.17
C LEU A 260 14.65 -12.79 5.56
N LEU A 261 13.84 -12.57 6.60
CA LEU A 261 14.25 -12.97 7.95
C LEU A 261 14.55 -14.48 7.93
N PRO A 262 15.50 -14.95 8.78
CA PRO A 262 15.93 -16.34 8.79
C PRO A 262 14.75 -17.33 8.91
N PRO A 263 14.81 -18.51 8.25
CA PRO A 263 13.73 -19.50 8.22
C PRO A 263 13.23 -19.96 9.60
N ASP A 264 14.10 -19.90 10.61
CA ASP A 264 13.80 -20.37 11.97
C ASP A 264 13.01 -19.32 12.80
N SER A 265 12.61 -18.21 12.18
CA SER A 265 11.82 -17.18 12.83
C SER A 265 10.30 -17.40 12.69
N VAL A 266 9.89 -18.56 12.18
CA VAL A 266 8.49 -18.95 12.07
C VAL A 266 8.03 -19.48 13.43
N VAL A 267 7.52 -18.58 14.26
CA VAL A 267 6.59 -18.94 15.31
C VAL A 267 5.20 -18.62 14.78
N GLU A 268 4.36 -19.66 14.66
CA GLU A 268 2.91 -19.52 14.44
C GLU A 268 2.35 -18.47 15.42
N ILE A 269 1.21 -17.84 15.09
CA ILE A 269 0.69 -16.69 15.86
C ILE A 269 -0.47 -17.09 16.81
N PRO A 270 -0.25 -17.75 17.96
CA PRO A 270 -1.22 -17.78 19.07
C PRO A 270 -1.58 -16.37 19.55
N GLU A 271 -0.66 -15.41 19.36
CA GLU A 271 -0.82 -14.02 19.74
C GLU A 271 -1.72 -13.22 18.80
N LEU A 272 -2.09 -13.69 17.59
CA LEU A 272 -3.09 -13.03 16.74
C LEU A 272 -4.51 -13.17 17.36
N ALA A 273 -4.70 -14.18 18.22
CA ALA A 273 -5.91 -14.34 19.04
C ALA A 273 -5.90 -13.45 20.30
N ALA A 274 -4.72 -13.11 20.85
CA ALA A 274 -4.55 -12.07 21.88
C ALA A 274 -4.61 -10.63 21.29
N PHE A 275 -4.13 -10.49 20.06
CA PHE A 275 -4.14 -9.29 19.22
C PHE A 275 -5.55 -8.79 18.94
N LEU A 276 -6.58 -9.65 18.96
CA LEU A 276 -8.01 -9.29 18.84
C LEU A 276 -8.70 -8.99 20.18
N LYS A 277 -8.15 -9.45 21.32
CA LYS A 277 -8.65 -9.12 22.67
C LYS A 277 -8.09 -7.79 23.19
N HIS A 278 -6.81 -7.47 22.98
CA HIS A 278 -6.19 -6.19 23.41
C HIS A 278 -6.45 -5.03 22.45
N LYS A 279 -6.82 -5.37 21.21
CA LYS A 279 -7.52 -4.46 20.31
C LYS A 279 -8.85 -3.91 20.91
N LEU A 280 -9.27 -4.31 22.12
CA LEU A 280 -10.40 -3.72 22.87
C LEU A 280 -10.00 -3.00 24.17
N ALA A 281 -8.70 -2.94 24.51
CA ALA A 281 -8.15 -2.05 25.55
C ALA A 281 -7.47 -0.78 24.95
N ARG A 282 -7.39 -0.71 23.61
CA ARG A 282 -6.67 0.29 22.78
C ARG A 282 -6.86 1.74 23.24
N PHE A 283 -5.76 2.50 23.23
CA PHE A 283 -5.67 3.96 23.49
C PHE A 283 -5.68 4.41 24.96
N GLN A 284 -5.55 3.50 25.91
CA GLN A 284 -5.32 3.79 27.33
C GLN A 284 -4.10 3.01 27.81
#